data_AF-A0AAW9N223-F1
#
_entry.id   AF-A0AAW9N223-F1
#
_cell.length_a   1.000
_cell.length_b   1.000
_cell.length_c   1.000
_cell.angle_alpha   90.00
_cell.angle_beta   90.00
_cell.angle_gamma   90.00
#
_symmetry.space_group_name_H-M   'P 1'
#
loop_
_entity.id
_entity.type
_entity.pdbx_description
1 polymer ?
#
loop_
_entity_poly.entity_id
_entity_poly.type
_entity_poly.pdbx_seq_one_letter_code
_entity_poly.pdbx_strand_id
1 'polypeptide(L)'
;MNNFYTDEQRVQIAKKEYNNLKLKKELKIDGVNISIGYVSQVINKPSGEQSFVITHTDRFVSPVAPLPERLAVKEVTVLYRGSTGLDKIKKQTGDVWQDWVVNNVDMARKILAAEQGAPPPQLRTSAETLKEAMRHYPNAQFFVYGHSLGSMNG
;
A
#
# COMPACT_ATOMS: atom_id res chain seq x y z
N MET A 1 -14.30 15.50 4.26
CA MET A 1 -13.39 14.51 3.63
C MET A 1 -12.10 15.27 3.28
N ASN A 2 -11.00 15.05 4.00
CA ASN A 2 -9.74 15.74 3.69
C ASN A 2 -8.98 14.92 2.65
N ASN A 3 -9.25 15.19 1.38
CA ASN A 3 -8.47 14.70 0.24
C ASN A 3 -7.14 15.49 0.19
N PHE A 4 -6.12 15.06 0.95
CA PHE A 4 -4.81 15.73 0.97
C PHE A 4 -4.03 15.60 -0.35
N TYR A 5 -4.37 14.61 -1.19
CA TYR A 5 -3.70 14.37 -2.47
C TYR A 5 -4.68 14.42 -3.64
N THR A 6 -4.29 15.13 -4.71
CA THR A 6 -4.96 15.09 -6.02
C THR A 6 -4.86 13.70 -6.64
N ASP A 7 -5.71 13.41 -7.63
CA ASP A 7 -5.65 12.13 -8.35
C ASP A 7 -4.27 11.89 -8.99
N GLU A 8 -3.65 12.95 -9.53
CA GLU A 8 -2.28 12.88 -10.05
C GLU A 8 -1.25 12.53 -8.96
N GLN A 9 -1.35 13.15 -7.78
CA GLN A 9 -0.46 12.86 -6.66
C GLN A 9 -0.63 11.42 -6.15
N ARG A 10 -1.87 10.91 -6.14
CA ARG A 10 -2.15 9.50 -5.81
C ARG A 10 -1.50 8.54 -6.80
N VAL A 11 -1.56 8.85 -8.08
CA VAL A 11 -0.86 8.09 -9.13
C VAL A 11 0.66 8.13 -8.90
N GLN A 12 1.21 9.28 -8.51
CA GLN A 12 2.64 9.37 -8.19
C GLN A 12 3.01 8.55 -6.95
N ILE A 13 2.19 8.55 -5.90
CA ILE A 13 2.39 7.74 -4.70
C ILE A 13 2.40 6.25 -5.05
N ALA A 14 1.43 5.78 -5.83
CA ALA A 14 1.36 4.38 -6.22
C ALA A 14 2.58 3.95 -7.07
N LYS A 15 3.04 4.79 -8.01
CA LYS A 15 4.26 4.53 -8.79
C LYS A 15 5.51 4.33 -7.93
N LYS A 16 5.54 4.81 -6.68
CA LYS A 16 6.65 4.58 -5.75
C LYS A 16 6.85 3.11 -5.41
N GLU A 17 5.88 2.23 -5.67
CA GLU A 17 6.03 0.78 -5.48
C GLU A 17 7.19 0.17 -6.28
N TYR A 18 7.60 0.80 -7.39
CA TYR A 18 8.72 0.37 -8.22
C TYR A 18 10.05 1.01 -7.84
N ASN A 19 10.04 1.95 -6.89
CA ASN A 19 11.26 2.58 -6.40
C ASN A 19 11.97 1.66 -5.38
N ASN A 20 13.28 1.85 -5.22
CA ASN A 20 14.05 1.16 -4.18
C ASN A 20 13.78 1.77 -2.80
N LEU A 21 12.58 1.53 -2.27
CA LEU A 21 12.16 2.01 -0.95
C LEU A 21 12.88 1.23 0.15
N LYS A 22 13.48 1.95 1.10
CA LYS A 22 14.25 1.38 2.19
C LYS A 22 13.64 1.75 3.53
N LEU A 23 13.78 0.84 4.50
CA LEU A 23 13.34 1.05 5.87
C LEU A 23 13.87 2.39 6.44
N LYS A 24 13.03 3.09 7.22
CA LYS A 24 13.30 4.40 7.85
C LYS A 24 13.53 5.56 6.88
N LYS A 25 13.41 5.36 5.57
CA LYS A 25 13.54 6.46 4.62
C LYS A 25 12.23 7.21 4.50
N GLU A 26 12.37 8.53 4.44
CA GLU A 26 11.27 9.43 4.11
C GLU A 26 10.91 9.25 2.63
N LEU A 27 9.61 9.18 2.36
CA LEU A 27 9.03 9.12 1.03
C LEU A 27 8.42 10.48 0.69
N LYS A 28 8.80 11.04 -0.47
CA LYS A 28 8.28 12.32 -0.96
C LYS A 28 7.66 12.16 -2.34
N ILE A 29 6.70 13.01 -2.65
CA ILE A 29 6.17 13.17 -4.01
C ILE A 29 7.27 13.79 -4.88
N ASP A 30 7.46 13.29 -6.10
CA ASP A 30 8.51 13.82 -6.97
C ASP A 30 8.12 15.20 -7.51
N GLY A 31 9.07 16.13 -7.57
CA GLY A 31 8.83 17.49 -8.07
C GLY A 31 8.03 18.39 -7.13
N VAL A 32 7.58 17.90 -5.97
CA VAL A 32 6.89 18.69 -4.95
C VAL A 32 7.50 18.40 -3.57
N ASN A 33 7.77 19.41 -2.75
CA ASN A 33 8.32 19.22 -1.40
C ASN A 33 7.25 18.73 -0.38
N ILE A 34 6.42 17.76 -0.79
CA ILE A 34 5.39 17.15 0.06
C ILE A 34 5.90 15.79 0.52
N SER A 35 6.05 15.65 1.84
CA SER A 35 6.33 14.37 2.48
C SER A 35 5.08 13.52 2.56
N ILE A 36 5.21 12.25 2.20
CA ILE A 36 4.17 11.22 2.39
C ILE A 36 4.37 10.55 3.76
N GLY A 37 5.59 10.56 4.30
CA GLY A 37 5.94 9.94 5.58
C GLY A 37 7.13 9.00 5.48
N TYR A 38 7.23 8.05 6.40
CA TYR A 38 8.40 7.18 6.54
C TYR A 38 8.07 5.71 6.26
N VAL A 39 8.96 5.04 5.53
CA VAL A 39 8.86 3.59 5.28
C VAL A 39 9.09 2.86 6.60
N SER A 40 8.00 2.34 7.15
CA SER A 40 8.00 1.58 8.39
C SER A 40 8.32 0.10 8.19
N GLN A 41 7.93 -0.48 7.06
CA GLN A 41 8.11 -1.90 6.78
C GLN A 41 8.42 -2.09 5.29
N VAL A 42 9.34 -3.01 4.99
CA VAL A 42 9.66 -3.49 3.64
C VAL A 42 9.47 -5.00 3.67
N ILE A 43 8.50 -5.50 2.91
CA ILE A 43 8.04 -6.88 2.99
C ILE A 43 8.27 -7.54 1.64
N ASN A 44 8.92 -8.69 1.66
CA ASN A 44 9.12 -9.56 0.50
C ASN A 44 8.83 -11.00 0.94
N LYS A 45 7.85 -11.65 0.31
CA LYS A 45 7.46 -13.03 0.68
C LYS A 45 7.65 -14.00 -0.48
N PRO A 46 7.90 -15.30 -0.21
CA PRO A 46 8.00 -16.34 -1.23
C PRO A 46 6.74 -16.48 -2.12
N SER A 47 5.59 -15.98 -1.67
CA SER A 47 4.35 -15.93 -2.46
C SER A 47 4.42 -14.98 -3.67
N GLY A 48 5.49 -14.17 -3.78
CA GLY A 48 5.62 -13.11 -4.78
C GLY A 48 5.17 -11.73 -4.29
N GLU A 49 4.67 -11.62 -3.05
CA GLU A 49 4.32 -10.34 -2.46
C GLU A 49 5.57 -9.48 -2.24
N GLN A 50 5.53 -8.27 -2.76
CA GLN A 50 6.44 -7.19 -2.38
C GLN A 50 5.59 -5.99 -1.97
N SER A 51 5.74 -5.54 -0.72
CA SER A 51 4.91 -4.48 -0.17
C SER A 51 5.66 -3.57 0.79
N PHE A 52 5.15 -2.34 0.94
CA PHE A 52 5.74 -1.29 1.76
C PHE A 52 4.67 -0.67 2.63
N VAL A 53 4.97 -0.47 3.92
CA VAL A 53 4.10 0.24 4.85
C VAL A 53 4.73 1.59 5.16
N ILE A 54 3.98 2.67 4.95
CA ILE A 54 4.42 4.06 5.15
C ILE A 54 3.55 4.69 6.22
N THR A 55 4.17 5.19 7.30
CA THR A 55 3.48 5.95 8.35
C THR A 55 3.57 7.44 8.03
N HIS A 56 2.43 8.11 7.99
CA HIS A 56 2.33 9.55 7.70
C HIS A 56 2.62 10.33 8.98
N THR A 57 3.90 10.47 9.27
CA THR A 57 4.44 11.07 10.48
C THR A 57 5.66 11.92 10.15
N ASP A 58 6.02 12.82 11.05
CA ASP A 58 7.21 13.68 10.95
C ASP A 58 8.53 12.91 11.22
N ARG A 59 8.44 11.72 11.81
CA ARG A 59 9.55 10.80 12.07
C ARG A 59 9.16 9.35 11.82
N PHE A 60 10.17 8.48 11.68
CA PHE A 60 9.96 7.04 11.61
C PHE A 60 9.32 6.49 12.90
N VAL A 61 8.25 5.70 12.76
CA VAL A 61 7.60 4.96 13.85
C VAL A 61 7.70 3.45 13.58
N SER A 62 8.41 2.75 14.45
CA SER A 62 8.59 1.29 14.35
C SER A 62 7.27 0.53 14.57
N PRO A 63 7.00 -0.58 13.84
CA PRO A 63 5.82 -1.41 14.09
C PRO A 63 5.84 -2.07 15.47
N VAL A 64 7.04 -2.21 16.07
CA VAL A 64 7.24 -2.73 17.43
C VAL A 64 7.52 -1.63 18.46
N ALA A 65 7.24 -0.37 18.14
CA ALA A 65 7.32 0.73 19.10
C ALA A 65 6.29 0.56 20.24
N PRO A 66 6.50 1.22 21.40
CA PRO A 66 5.50 1.30 22.45
C PRO A 66 4.13 1.73 21.90
N LEU A 67 3.04 1.17 22.48
CA LEU A 67 1.68 1.44 22.00
C LEU A 67 1.33 2.94 21.88
N PRO A 68 1.72 3.83 22.83
CA PRO A 68 1.44 5.27 22.69
C PRO A 68 2.03 5.89 21.41
N GLU A 69 3.23 5.47 20.99
CA GLU A 69 3.84 5.96 19.76
C GLU A 69 3.09 5.46 18.52
N ARG A 70 2.63 4.20 18.54
CA ARG A 70 1.85 3.62 17.45
C ARG A 70 0.45 4.21 17.34
N LEU A 71 -0.16 4.61 18.47
CA LEU A 71 -1.44 5.30 18.52
C LEU A 71 -1.38 6.75 18.02
N ALA A 72 -0.18 7.36 18.02
CA ALA A 72 0.02 8.69 17.47
C ALA A 72 -0.04 8.70 15.93
N VAL A 73 0.19 7.55 15.27
CA VAL A 73 0.04 7.42 13.82
C VAL A 73 -1.44 7.50 13.44
N LYS A 74 -1.78 8.49 12.60
CA LYS A 74 -3.16 8.76 12.15
C LYS A 74 -3.46 8.21 10.76
N GLU A 75 -2.45 8.06 9.93
CA GLU A 75 -2.61 7.63 8.55
C GLU A 75 -1.46 6.71 8.16
N VAL A 76 -1.81 5.63 7.45
CA VAL A 76 -0.86 4.64 6.94
C VAL A 76 -1.16 4.35 5.48
N THR A 77 -0.13 4.37 4.65
CA THR A 77 -0.21 3.88 3.28
C THR A 77 0.43 2.51 3.17
N VAL A 78 -0.23 1.56 2.53
CA VAL A 78 0.36 0.28 2.10
C VAL A 78 0.46 0.26 0.58
N LEU A 79 1.68 0.10 0.06
CA LEU A 79 1.95 -0.05 -1.37
C LEU A 79 2.23 -1.51 -1.68
N TYR A 80 1.49 -2.12 -2.61
CA TYR A 80 1.72 -3.47 -3.11
C TYR A 80 2.25 -3.40 -4.53
N ARG A 81 3.49 -3.85 -4.73
CA ARG A 81 4.09 -3.86 -6.06
C ARG A 81 3.42 -4.92 -6.94
N GLY A 82 2.94 -4.50 -8.11
CA GLY A 82 2.41 -5.41 -9.13
C GLY A 82 3.51 -6.24 -9.83
N SER A 83 3.14 -7.39 -10.39
CA SER A 83 4.03 -8.19 -11.25
C SER A 83 4.44 -7.38 -12.48
N THR A 84 5.73 -7.34 -12.80
CA THR A 84 6.32 -6.49 -13.84
C THR A 84 5.59 -6.60 -15.19
N GLY A 85 4.98 -5.51 -15.64
CA GLY A 85 4.23 -5.42 -16.90
C GLY A 85 3.83 -3.99 -17.29
N LEU A 86 4.67 -2.99 -16.96
CA LEU A 86 4.37 -1.57 -17.20
C LEU A 86 4.22 -1.23 -18.70
N ASP A 87 4.78 -2.03 -19.60
CA ASP A 87 4.72 -1.77 -21.04
C ASP A 87 3.32 -1.97 -21.65
N LYS A 88 2.42 -2.69 -20.96
CA LYS A 88 1.04 -2.96 -21.42
C LYS A 88 -0.03 -2.08 -20.76
N ILE A 89 0.29 -1.30 -19.73
CA ILE A 89 -0.65 -0.35 -19.08
C ILE A 89 -0.70 0.99 -19.85
N LYS A 90 -0.72 0.92 -21.17
CA LYS A 90 -1.08 2.06 -22.02
C LYS A 90 -2.54 1.87 -22.45
N LYS A 91 -3.42 2.75 -21.95
CA LYS A 91 -4.74 3.18 -22.50
C LYS A 91 -6.01 3.06 -21.63
N GLN A 92 -5.96 2.90 -20.30
CA GLN A 92 -7.18 3.08 -19.48
C GLN A 92 -6.85 3.80 -18.17
N THR A 93 -6.66 5.12 -18.24
CA THR A 93 -6.01 5.93 -17.19
C THR A 93 -6.97 6.61 -16.20
N GLY A 94 -8.22 6.15 -16.08
CA GLY A 94 -9.19 6.68 -15.10
C GLY A 94 -9.75 5.59 -14.19
N ASP A 95 -10.54 4.69 -14.78
CA ASP A 95 -11.37 3.75 -14.02
C ASP A 95 -10.56 2.67 -13.29
N VAL A 96 -9.52 2.13 -13.94
CA VAL A 96 -8.66 1.11 -13.33
C VAL A 96 -8.05 1.64 -12.04
N TRP A 97 -7.63 2.91 -12.02
CA TRP A 97 -6.96 3.53 -10.87
C TRP A 97 -7.91 3.88 -9.71
N GLN A 98 -9.14 4.31 -10.01
CA GLN A 98 -10.16 4.59 -8.99
C GLN A 98 -10.54 3.31 -8.21
N ASP A 99 -10.60 2.17 -8.90
CA ASP A 99 -10.92 0.86 -8.31
C ASP A 99 -9.87 0.35 -7.30
N TRP A 100 -8.59 0.77 -7.40
CA TRP A 100 -7.54 0.42 -6.41
C TRP A 100 -7.53 1.32 -5.18
N VAL A 101 -8.12 2.52 -5.24
CA VAL A 101 -7.95 3.56 -4.20
C VAL A 101 -9.09 3.53 -3.17
N VAL A 102 -10.23 2.92 -3.50
CA VAL A 102 -11.46 3.03 -2.69
C VAL A 102 -12.09 1.64 -2.50
N ASN A 103 -12.26 1.22 -1.23
CA ASN A 103 -12.92 -0.03 -0.74
C ASN A 103 -12.03 -1.21 -0.25
N ASN A 104 -10.71 -1.03 -0.06
CA ASN A 104 -9.78 -2.15 0.14
C ASN A 104 -9.89 -2.95 1.46
N VAL A 105 -10.39 -2.37 2.56
CA VAL A 105 -10.45 -3.08 3.86
C VAL A 105 -11.46 -4.23 3.83
N ASP A 106 -12.65 -4.00 3.26
CA ASP A 106 -13.68 -5.02 3.13
C ASP A 106 -13.25 -6.14 2.17
N MET A 107 -12.60 -5.76 1.06
CA MET A 107 -12.06 -6.74 0.11
C MET A 107 -10.98 -7.62 0.75
N ALA A 108 -10.05 -7.04 1.50
CA ALA A 108 -9.05 -7.80 2.24
C ALA A 108 -9.68 -8.75 3.27
N ARG A 109 -10.76 -8.32 3.94
CA ARG A 109 -11.52 -9.17 4.87
C ARG A 109 -12.12 -10.38 4.16
N LYS A 110 -12.75 -10.18 3.00
CA LYS A 110 -13.34 -11.25 2.17
C LYS A 110 -12.28 -12.23 1.67
N ILE A 111 -11.11 -11.73 1.25
CA ILE A 111 -9.96 -12.58 0.84
C ILE A 111 -9.50 -13.46 1.99
N LEU A 112 -9.32 -12.90 3.20
CA LEU A 112 -8.91 -13.66 4.38
C LEU A 112 -9.96 -14.70 4.81
N ALA A 113 -11.23 -14.39 4.63
CA ALA A 113 -12.32 -15.32 4.92
C ALA A 113 -12.54 -16.37 3.82
N ALA A 114 -11.81 -16.30 2.69
CA ALA A 114 -11.93 -17.18 1.53
C ALA A 114 -13.38 -17.28 0.99
N GLU A 115 -14.17 -16.22 1.14
CA GLU A 115 -15.62 -16.21 0.80
C GLU A 115 -15.91 -16.41 -0.69
N GLN A 116 -14.91 -16.19 -1.56
CA GLN A 116 -15.02 -16.30 -3.02
C GLN A 116 -14.23 -17.49 -3.59
N GLY A 117 -13.86 -18.47 -2.74
CA GLY A 117 -12.93 -19.55 -3.06
C GLY A 117 -11.51 -19.28 -2.57
N ALA A 118 -10.59 -20.23 -2.78
CA ALA A 118 -9.21 -20.12 -2.30
C ALA A 118 -8.46 -19.01 -3.06
N PRO A 119 -8.10 -17.88 -2.42
CA PRO A 119 -7.40 -16.81 -3.09
C PRO A 119 -6.00 -17.27 -3.52
N PRO A 120 -5.46 -16.74 -4.64
CA PRO A 120 -4.06 -16.90 -4.99
C PRO A 120 -3.13 -16.62 -3.80
N PRO A 121 -2.02 -17.38 -3.63
CA PRO A 121 -1.14 -17.22 -2.48
C PRO A 121 -0.68 -15.78 -2.24
N GLN A 122 -0.36 -15.03 -3.30
CA GLN A 122 0.03 -13.63 -3.21
C GLN A 122 -1.08 -12.72 -2.67
N LEU A 123 -2.33 -12.91 -3.10
CA LEU A 123 -3.45 -12.11 -2.60
C LEU A 123 -3.73 -12.41 -1.11
N ARG A 124 -3.62 -13.69 -0.72
CA ARG A 124 -3.75 -14.07 0.69
C ARG A 124 -2.67 -13.42 1.56
N THR A 125 -1.40 -13.51 1.16
CA THR A 125 -0.32 -12.93 1.95
C THR A 125 -0.38 -11.41 1.98
N SER A 126 -0.83 -10.76 0.89
CA SER A 126 -1.08 -9.32 0.86
C SER A 126 -2.15 -8.91 1.88
N ALA A 127 -3.25 -9.65 1.96
CA ALA A 127 -4.31 -9.39 2.94
C ALA A 127 -3.83 -9.63 4.39
N GLU A 128 -2.96 -10.62 4.61
CA GLU A 128 -2.31 -10.84 5.92
C GLU A 128 -1.40 -9.67 6.29
N THR A 129 -0.62 -9.15 5.35
CA THR A 129 0.21 -7.95 5.55
C THR A 129 -0.63 -6.74 5.93
N LEU A 130 -1.75 -6.50 5.24
CA LEU A 130 -2.63 -5.38 5.58
C LEU A 130 -3.18 -5.53 6.99
N LYS A 131 -3.67 -6.72 7.34
CA LYS A 131 -4.18 -7.03 8.68
C LYS A 131 -3.12 -6.84 9.75
N GLU A 132 -1.88 -7.23 9.48
CA GLU A 132 -0.77 -7.02 10.41
C GLU A 132 -0.43 -5.53 10.56
N ALA A 133 -0.36 -4.78 9.47
CA ALA A 133 -0.14 -3.34 9.51
C ALA A 133 -1.24 -2.61 10.31
N MET A 134 -2.51 -3.03 10.18
CA MET A 134 -3.63 -2.51 10.97
C MET A 134 -3.50 -2.83 12.47
N ARG A 135 -2.91 -3.97 12.84
CA ARG A 135 -2.60 -4.29 14.25
C ARG A 135 -1.45 -3.46 14.80
N HIS A 136 -0.45 -3.18 13.96
CA HIS A 136 0.67 -2.33 14.33
C HIS A 136 0.23 -0.88 14.53
N TYR A 137 -0.69 -0.35 13.71
CA TYR A 137 -1.18 1.02 13.81
C TYR A 137 -2.70 1.08 13.99
N PRO A 138 -3.22 0.74 15.18
CA PRO A 138 -4.65 0.53 15.39
C PRO A 138 -5.51 1.81 15.37
N ASN A 139 -4.90 2.99 15.42
CA ASN A 139 -5.60 4.29 15.38
C ASN A 139 -5.53 4.96 14.00
N ALA A 140 -4.90 4.30 13.01
CA ALA A 140 -4.65 4.90 11.72
C ALA A 140 -5.76 4.59 10.72
N GLN A 141 -6.06 5.57 9.86
CA GLN A 141 -6.74 5.34 8.60
C GLN A 141 -5.77 4.71 7.60
N PHE A 142 -6.21 3.66 6.90
CA PHE A 142 -5.39 2.93 5.94
C PHE A 142 -5.76 3.29 4.51
N PHE A 143 -4.74 3.64 3.74
CA PHE A 143 -4.79 3.80 2.29
C PHE A 143 -4.00 2.65 1.67
N VAL A 144 -4.63 1.93 0.75
CA VAL A 144 -3.98 0.80 0.07
C VAL A 144 -3.86 1.18 -1.39
N TYR A 145 -2.66 1.04 -1.93
CA TYR A 145 -2.38 1.18 -3.35
C TYR A 145 -1.71 -0.08 -3.84
N GLY A 146 -1.99 -0.43 -5.07
CA GLY A 146 -1.25 -1.45 -5.79
C GLY A 146 -1.62 -1.41 -7.25
N HIS A 147 -0.81 -2.07 -8.06
CA HIS A 147 -1.13 -2.34 -9.45
C HIS A 147 -1.47 -3.80 -9.67
N SER A 148 -2.49 -4.03 -10.49
CA SER A 148 -3.01 -5.35 -10.83
C SER A 148 -1.91 -6.37 -11.12
N LEU A 149 -2.09 -7.57 -10.58
CA LEU A 149 -1.40 -8.80 -10.98
C LEU A 149 -1.86 -9.29 -12.38
N GLY A 150 -2.29 -8.36 -13.24
CA GLY A 150 -3.11 -8.61 -14.42
C GLY A 150 -2.35 -8.35 -15.71
N SER A 151 -1.36 -9.17 -15.99
CA SER A 151 -0.98 -9.53 -17.36
C SER A 151 -0.36 -10.93 -17.33
N MET A 152 -1.17 -11.93 -17.00
CA MET A 152 -0.90 -13.25 -17.55
C MET A 152 -1.03 -13.12 -19.07
N ASN A 153 0.07 -13.29 -19.78
CA ASN A 153 0.03 -13.50 -21.22
C ASN A 153 -0.87 -14.73 -21.48
N GLY A 154 -2.00 -14.49 -22.15
CA GLY A 154 -2.55 -15.45 -23.11
C GLY A 154 -1.90 -15.22 -24.46
#